data_AF-A0A2L0VTY7-F1
#
_entry.id   AF-A0A2L0VTY7-F1
#
_cell.length_a   1.000
_cell.length_b   1.000
_cell.length_c   1.000
_cell.angle_alpha   90.00
_cell.angle_beta   90.00
_cell.angle_gamma   90.00
#
_symmetry.space_group_name_H-M   'P 1'
#
loop_
_entity.id
_entity.type
_entity.pdbx_description
1 polymer ?
#
loop_
_entity_poly.entity_id
_entity_poly.type
_entity_poly.pdbx_seq_one_letter_code
_entity_poly.pdbx_strand_id
1 'polypeptide(L)'
;MKSSKRSPLLRLAAQAWLAIAGLYFLWEAMNYRGFFGRLAELQIHYFGAYAPLLTFLFLFGLAALPAWLLLRILRRREQQEQSPSEILSLQIKRGKRLRTILYSFAAATTVVVAAFIVFVLFMLPSPQGNVQTIAASDVGTIAVKEGPARMVGGEIGTIVFFGQDWFIGDDRMAFAPYRAAGKDGRLARVFVQLEAKSKTQLASITQRPAWSGILVEGGLPGTARVLFNSLGVGISDPYYTLYRDEYSLKIRYWLQAIQWTILAVFLLIFARMQTRRVKKLEEERGELVA
;
A
#
# COMPACT_ATOMS: atom_id res chain seq x y z
N MET A 1 40.87 -13.30 -26.71
CA MET A 1 39.90 -12.40 -27.38
C MET A 1 38.56 -13.12 -27.63
N LYS A 2 37.64 -13.19 -26.65
CA LYS A 2 36.30 -13.83 -26.81
C LYS A 2 35.34 -13.39 -25.68
N SER A 3 35.17 -12.08 -25.45
CA SER A 3 34.30 -11.57 -24.37
C SER A 3 33.24 -10.53 -24.80
N SER A 4 33.17 -10.18 -26.09
CA SER A 4 32.34 -9.03 -26.52
C SER A 4 30.82 -9.30 -26.48
N LYS A 5 30.34 -10.52 -26.74
CA LYS A 5 28.89 -10.81 -26.85
C LYS A 5 28.18 -11.23 -25.56
N ARG A 6 28.91 -11.67 -24.52
CA ARG A 6 28.28 -12.20 -23.28
C ARG A 6 27.90 -11.12 -22.27
N SER A 7 28.63 -10.00 -22.22
CA SER A 7 28.33 -8.90 -21.29
C SER A 7 26.97 -8.21 -21.53
N PRO A 8 26.51 -7.93 -22.76
CA PRO A 8 25.19 -7.31 -22.97
C PRO A 8 24.04 -8.25 -22.59
N LEU A 9 24.15 -9.55 -22.88
CA LEU A 9 23.16 -10.56 -22.50
C LEU A 9 23.05 -10.71 -20.99
N LEU A 10 24.18 -10.82 -20.28
CA LEU A 10 24.19 -10.88 -18.81
C LEU A 10 23.62 -9.63 -18.16
N ARG A 11 23.88 -8.46 -18.74
CA ARG A 11 23.32 -7.19 -18.27
C ARG A 11 21.80 -7.13 -18.47
N LEU A 12 21.31 -7.58 -19.63
CA LEU A 12 19.88 -7.63 -19.93
C LEU A 12 19.17 -8.65 -19.03
N ALA A 13 19.77 -9.82 -18.81
CA ALA A 13 19.26 -10.83 -17.88
C ALA A 13 19.15 -10.29 -16.44
N ALA A 14 20.17 -9.57 -15.96
CA ALA A 14 20.12 -8.94 -14.64
C ALA A 14 19.06 -7.84 -14.54
N GLN A 15 18.85 -7.05 -15.60
CA GLN A 15 17.78 -6.05 -15.64
C GLN A 15 16.39 -6.70 -15.67
N ALA A 16 16.22 -7.74 -16.49
CA ALA A 16 14.99 -8.52 -16.56
C ALA A 16 14.67 -9.18 -15.21
N TRP A 17 15.68 -9.72 -14.53
CA TRP A 17 15.53 -10.28 -13.19
C TRP A 17 15.01 -9.24 -12.19
N LEU A 18 15.59 -8.04 -12.16
CA LEU A 18 15.12 -6.96 -11.30
C LEU A 18 13.67 -6.58 -11.60
N ALA A 19 13.30 -6.50 -12.87
CA ALA A 19 11.93 -6.19 -13.28
C ALA A 19 10.95 -7.29 -12.84
N ILE A 20 11.29 -8.56 -13.08
CA ILE A 20 10.47 -9.72 -12.71
C ILE A 20 10.32 -9.81 -11.20
N ALA A 21 11.41 -9.70 -10.44
CA ALA A 21 11.37 -9.74 -8.98
C ALA A 21 10.51 -8.58 -8.42
N GLY A 22 10.65 -7.38 -8.97
CA GLY A 22 9.84 -6.23 -8.58
C GLY A 22 8.36 -6.45 -8.82
N LEU A 23 7.98 -6.91 -10.02
CA LEU A 23 6.59 -7.20 -10.38
C LEU A 23 6.01 -8.34 -9.54
N TYR A 24 6.80 -9.39 -9.30
CA TYR A 24 6.38 -10.54 -8.49
C TYR A 24 6.08 -10.14 -7.05
N PHE A 25 6.99 -9.42 -6.36
CA PHE A 25 6.74 -9.00 -4.99
C PHE A 25 5.67 -7.92 -4.89
N LEU A 26 5.50 -7.09 -5.92
CA LEU A 26 4.38 -6.14 -5.97
C LEU A 26 3.05 -6.88 -6.05
N TRP A 27 2.96 -7.92 -6.89
CA TRP A 27 1.79 -8.79 -6.98
C TRP A 27 1.53 -9.56 -5.68
N GLU A 28 2.57 -10.06 -5.00
CA GLU A 28 2.41 -10.68 -3.67
C GLU A 28 1.88 -9.67 -2.65
N ALA A 29 2.43 -8.45 -2.63
CA ALA A 29 2.03 -7.39 -1.71
C ALA A 29 0.56 -6.97 -1.90
N MET A 30 0.13 -6.79 -3.15
CA MET A 30 -1.25 -6.41 -3.48
C MET A 30 -2.27 -7.47 -3.05
N ASN A 31 -1.88 -8.74 -3.02
CA ASN A 31 -2.77 -9.85 -2.72
C ASN A 31 -2.53 -10.46 -1.33
N TYR A 32 -1.66 -9.84 -0.53
CA TYR A 32 -1.28 -10.32 0.81
C TYR A 32 -0.97 -11.83 0.84
N ARG A 33 -0.05 -12.29 -0.02
CA ARG A 33 0.23 -13.73 -0.17
C ARG A 33 1.72 -14.04 -0.22
N GLY A 34 2.03 -15.33 -0.18
CA GLY A 34 3.38 -15.84 -0.38
C GLY A 34 4.37 -15.38 0.68
N PHE A 35 5.58 -14.98 0.27
CA PHE A 35 6.61 -14.53 1.20
C PHE A 35 6.23 -13.19 1.85
N PHE A 36 5.62 -12.28 1.09
CA PHE A 36 5.12 -11.03 1.64
C PHE A 36 4.11 -11.25 2.76
N GLY A 37 3.09 -12.08 2.51
CA GLY A 37 2.03 -12.38 3.49
C GLY A 37 2.60 -12.98 4.78
N ARG A 38 3.46 -14.00 4.67
CA ARG A 38 4.09 -14.64 5.84
C ARG A 38 4.93 -13.67 6.67
N LEU A 39 5.68 -12.78 6.01
CA LEU A 39 6.54 -11.82 6.70
C LEU A 39 5.71 -10.70 7.35
N ALA A 40 4.60 -10.31 6.72
CA ALA A 40 3.63 -9.40 7.31
C ALA A 40 2.92 -10.03 8.52
N GLU A 41 2.51 -11.29 8.45
CA GLU A 41 1.92 -12.03 9.58
C GLU A 41 2.90 -12.13 10.75
N LEU A 42 4.18 -12.42 10.47
CA LEU A 42 5.23 -12.46 11.49
C LEU A 42 5.43 -11.09 12.15
N GLN A 43 5.43 -10.01 11.37
CA GLN A 43 5.48 -8.65 11.93
C GLN A 43 4.26 -8.34 12.81
N ILE A 44 3.06 -8.68 12.35
CA ILE A 44 1.83 -8.49 13.13
C ILE A 44 1.89 -9.30 14.44
N HIS A 45 2.40 -10.52 14.40
CA HIS A 45 2.48 -11.37 15.58
C HIS A 45 3.39 -10.79 16.66
N TYR A 46 4.59 -10.30 16.29
CA TYR A 46 5.56 -9.79 17.25
C TYR A 46 5.35 -8.31 17.62
N PHE A 47 4.91 -7.48 16.67
CA PHE A 47 4.85 -6.03 16.83
C PHE A 47 3.42 -5.48 16.86
N GLY A 48 2.40 -6.30 16.63
CA GLY A 48 1.00 -5.87 16.59
C GLY A 48 0.59 -5.08 15.33
N ALA A 49 1.56 -4.77 14.47
CA ALA A 49 1.41 -4.06 13.21
C ALA A 49 2.46 -4.53 12.20
N TYR A 50 2.32 -4.17 10.93
CA TYR A 50 3.35 -4.41 9.93
C TYR A 50 3.51 -3.19 9.03
N ALA A 51 4.69 -3.09 8.41
CA ALA A 51 5.02 -2.01 7.48
C ALA A 51 5.07 -2.56 6.04
N PRO A 52 4.00 -2.38 5.23
CA PRO A 52 3.91 -2.98 3.89
C PRO A 52 5.07 -2.58 2.98
N LEU A 53 5.42 -1.28 2.97
CA LEU A 53 6.49 -0.76 2.13
C LEU A 53 7.86 -1.32 2.53
N LEU A 54 8.17 -1.36 3.83
CA LEU A 54 9.43 -1.92 4.32
C LEU A 54 9.54 -3.41 4.01
N THR A 55 8.44 -4.15 4.16
CA THR A 55 8.36 -5.58 3.83
C THR A 55 8.65 -5.81 2.34
N PHE A 56 8.02 -5.02 1.46
CA PHE A 56 8.28 -5.05 0.02
C PHE A 56 9.74 -4.72 -0.30
N LEU A 57 10.27 -3.61 0.24
CA LEU A 57 11.64 -3.16 -0.02
C LEU A 57 12.68 -4.17 0.47
N PHE A 58 12.44 -4.82 1.60
CA PHE A 58 13.31 -5.86 2.13
C PHE A 58 13.36 -7.08 1.19
N LEU A 59 12.19 -7.62 0.81
CA LEU A 59 12.10 -8.77 -0.09
C LEU A 59 12.68 -8.46 -1.47
N PHE A 60 12.32 -7.31 -2.03
CA PHE A 60 12.86 -6.85 -3.31
C PHE A 60 14.37 -6.65 -3.22
N GLY A 61 14.88 -6.02 -2.16
CA GLY A 61 16.30 -5.78 -1.94
C GLY A 61 17.10 -7.09 -1.86
N LEU A 62 16.57 -8.09 -1.15
CA LEU A 62 17.16 -9.43 -1.06
C LEU A 62 17.26 -10.09 -2.44
N ALA A 63 16.19 -10.05 -3.23
CA ALA A 63 16.17 -10.60 -4.58
C ALA A 63 16.98 -9.78 -5.60
N ALA A 64 17.15 -8.47 -5.35
CA ALA A 64 17.90 -7.56 -6.21
C ALA A 64 19.41 -7.65 -5.99
N LEU A 65 19.88 -8.11 -4.83
CA LEU A 65 21.29 -8.20 -4.47
C LEU A 65 22.16 -8.91 -5.52
N PRO A 66 21.82 -10.13 -6.00
CA PRO A 66 22.64 -10.84 -6.98
C PRO A 66 22.76 -10.08 -8.31
N ALA A 67 21.64 -9.56 -8.81
CA ALA A 67 21.61 -8.78 -10.04
C ALA A 67 22.37 -7.46 -9.90
N TRP A 68 22.26 -6.79 -8.76
CA TRP A 68 23.00 -5.56 -8.47
C TRP A 68 24.51 -5.80 -8.40
N LEU A 69 24.96 -6.87 -7.72
CA LEU A 69 26.36 -7.27 -7.67
C LEU A 69 26.93 -7.57 -9.06
N LEU A 70 26.19 -8.34 -9.87
CA LEU A 70 26.58 -8.66 -11.24
C LEU A 70 26.75 -7.38 -12.08
N LEU A 71 25.77 -6.47 -12.03
CA LEU A 71 25.82 -5.20 -12.74
C LEU A 71 26.98 -4.32 -12.26
N ARG A 72 27.32 -4.35 -10.96
CA ARG A 72 28.46 -3.63 -10.40
C ARG A 72 29.79 -4.16 -10.92
N ILE A 73 29.95 -5.48 -11.02
CA ILE A 73 31.17 -6.13 -11.53
C ILE A 73 31.35 -5.82 -13.02
N LEU A 74 30.29 -5.99 -13.82
CA LEU A 74 30.31 -5.68 -15.26
C LEU A 74 30.67 -4.20 -15.50
N ARG A 75 30.13 -3.30 -14.67
CA ARG A 75 30.40 -1.87 -14.76
C ARG A 75 31.85 -1.51 -14.43
N ARG A 76 32.46 -2.13 -13.41
CA ARG A 76 33.87 -1.87 -13.06
C ARG A 76 34.81 -2.26 -14.20
N ARG A 77 34.52 -3.38 -14.88
CA ARG A 77 35.28 -3.83 -16.05
C ARG A 77 35.16 -2.87 -17.22
N GLU A 78 33.95 -2.41 -17.55
CA GLU A 78 33.73 -1.41 -18.61
C GLU A 78 34.45 -0.07 -18.33
N GLN A 79 34.59 0.34 -17.07
CA GLN A 79 35.20 1.61 -16.71
C GLN A 79 36.75 1.61 -16.75
N GLN A 80 37.40 0.44 -16.69
CA GLN A 80 38.87 0.35 -16.77
C GLN A 80 39.39 0.56 -18.20
N GLU A 81 38.55 0.38 -19.22
CA GLU A 81 38.93 0.48 -20.63
C GLU A 81 38.59 1.85 -21.25
N GLN A 82 37.93 2.74 -20.52
CA GLN A 82 37.39 4.00 -21.07
C GLN A 82 38.28 5.19 -20.73
N SER A 83 38.43 6.10 -21.70
CA SER A 83 39.16 7.36 -21.50
C SER A 83 38.39 8.32 -20.55
N PRO A 84 39.07 9.26 -19.87
CA PRO A 84 38.43 10.20 -18.95
C PRO A 84 37.28 11.01 -19.57
N SER A 85 37.42 11.42 -20.84
CA SER A 85 36.39 12.18 -21.59
C SER A 85 35.16 11.31 -21.94
N GLU A 86 35.37 10.04 -22.28
CA GLU A 86 34.29 9.08 -22.51
C GLU A 86 33.53 8.77 -21.22
N ILE A 87 34.24 8.59 -20.11
CA ILE A 87 33.66 8.39 -18.78
C ILE A 87 32.75 9.57 -18.42
N LEU A 88 33.19 10.81 -18.65
CA LEU A 88 32.41 12.01 -18.39
C LEU A 88 31.14 12.06 -19.26
N SER A 89 31.27 11.79 -20.56
CA SER A 89 30.12 11.76 -21.49
C SER A 89 29.05 10.72 -21.10
N LEU A 90 29.50 9.54 -20.64
CA LEU A 90 28.62 8.47 -20.15
C LEU A 90 27.95 8.86 -18.84
N GLN A 91 28.65 9.56 -17.94
CA GLN A 91 28.07 10.08 -16.71
C GLN A 91 26.97 11.12 -16.99
N ILE A 92 27.20 12.04 -17.93
CA ILE A 92 26.19 13.02 -18.37
C ILE A 92 24.98 12.30 -18.98
N LYS A 93 25.18 11.37 -19.92
CA LYS A 93 24.09 10.62 -20.56
C LYS A 93 23.26 9.83 -19.55
N ARG A 94 23.91 9.15 -18.61
CA ARG A 94 23.24 8.43 -17.51
C ARG A 94 22.53 9.39 -16.57
N GLY A 95 23.13 10.53 -16.28
CA GLY A 95 22.52 11.55 -15.42
C GLY A 95 21.27 12.16 -16.03
N LYS A 96 21.26 12.43 -17.34
CA LYS A 96 20.05 12.85 -18.09
C LYS A 96 18.98 11.77 -18.05
N ARG A 97 19.34 10.50 -18.28
CA ARG A 97 18.38 9.38 -18.22
C ARG A 97 17.79 9.22 -16.83
N LEU A 98 18.61 9.27 -15.78
CA LEU A 98 18.14 9.19 -14.39
C LEU A 98 17.23 10.37 -14.05
N ARG A 99 17.57 11.59 -14.49
CA ARG A 99 16.70 12.76 -14.35
C ARG A 99 15.34 12.53 -14.99
N THR A 100 15.29 12.06 -16.24
CA THR A 100 14.04 11.75 -16.93
C THR A 100 13.23 10.72 -16.14
N ILE A 101 13.87 9.63 -15.71
CA ILE A 101 13.22 8.58 -14.90
C ILE A 101 12.63 9.18 -13.62
N LEU A 102 13.40 9.96 -12.86
CA LEU A 102 12.93 10.57 -11.61
C LEU A 102 11.74 11.50 -11.83
N TYR A 103 11.76 12.35 -12.88
CA TYR A 103 10.61 13.20 -13.21
C TYR A 103 9.40 12.40 -13.69
N SER A 104 9.60 11.35 -14.48
CA SER A 104 8.50 10.47 -14.91
C SER A 104 7.85 9.76 -13.72
N PHE A 105 8.65 9.23 -12.79
CA PHE A 105 8.13 8.64 -11.56
C PHE A 105 7.44 9.68 -10.69
N ALA A 106 8.02 10.87 -10.52
CA ALA A 106 7.38 11.96 -9.78
C ALA A 106 6.01 12.33 -10.38
N ALA A 107 5.92 12.47 -11.70
CA ALA A 107 4.67 12.74 -12.40
C ALA A 107 3.64 11.62 -12.18
N ALA A 108 4.05 10.35 -12.33
CA ALA A 108 3.18 9.20 -12.08
C ALA A 108 2.67 9.17 -10.63
N THR A 109 3.54 9.43 -9.65
CA THR A 109 3.12 9.51 -8.24
C THR A 109 2.14 10.65 -7.99
N THR A 110 2.31 11.80 -8.62
CA THR A 110 1.36 12.92 -8.51
C THR A 110 -0.01 12.56 -9.09
N VAL A 111 -0.06 11.83 -10.20
CA VAL A 111 -1.32 11.31 -10.76
C VAL A 111 -2.01 10.37 -9.77
N VAL A 112 -1.26 9.48 -9.12
CA VAL A 112 -1.78 8.59 -8.07
C VAL A 112 -2.33 9.38 -6.89
N VAL A 113 -1.62 10.41 -6.41
CA VAL A 113 -2.12 11.32 -5.36
C VAL A 113 -3.44 11.96 -5.77
N ALA A 114 -3.50 12.53 -6.98
CA ALA A 114 -4.71 13.14 -7.49
C ALA A 114 -5.88 12.14 -7.58
N ALA A 115 -5.61 10.91 -8.03
CA ALA A 115 -6.60 9.84 -8.09
C ALA A 115 -7.14 9.49 -6.69
N PHE A 116 -6.28 9.39 -5.67
CA PHE A 116 -6.74 9.18 -4.29
C PHE A 116 -7.59 10.34 -3.78
N ILE A 117 -7.18 11.59 -4.03
CA ILE A 117 -7.96 12.78 -3.63
C ILE A 117 -9.34 12.75 -4.30
N VAL A 118 -9.38 12.53 -5.62
CA VAL A 118 -10.64 12.44 -6.37
C VAL A 118 -11.52 11.31 -5.84
N PHE A 119 -10.95 10.12 -5.61
CA PHE A 119 -11.68 8.97 -5.07
C PHE A 119 -12.29 9.30 -3.70
N VAL A 120 -11.52 9.92 -2.80
CA VAL A 120 -11.99 10.27 -1.45
C VAL A 120 -13.07 11.35 -1.45
N LEU A 121 -12.98 12.31 -2.37
CA LEU A 121 -13.92 13.42 -2.45
C LEU A 121 -15.21 13.06 -3.18
N PHE A 122 -15.15 12.19 -4.20
CA PHE A 122 -16.29 11.97 -5.12
C PHE A 122 -16.82 10.53 -5.15
N MET A 123 -16.02 9.51 -4.80
CA MET A 123 -16.46 8.11 -4.88
C MET A 123 -16.85 7.52 -3.54
N LEU A 124 -16.28 7.99 -2.42
CA LEU A 124 -16.64 7.48 -1.11
C LEU A 124 -18.01 7.99 -0.64
N PRO A 125 -18.83 7.14 -0.01
CA PRO A 125 -20.13 7.54 0.51
C PRO A 125 -20.02 8.68 1.54
N SER A 126 -20.96 9.61 1.44
CA SER A 126 -21.06 10.75 2.35
C SER A 126 -22.01 10.45 3.52
N PRO A 127 -21.80 11.06 4.70
CA PRO A 127 -22.79 11.02 5.79
C PRO A 127 -24.09 11.80 5.48
N GLN A 128 -24.15 12.56 4.38
CA GLN A 128 -25.37 13.30 4.01
C GLN A 128 -26.39 12.39 3.31
N GLY A 129 -27.65 12.43 3.73
CA GLY A 129 -28.76 11.71 3.10
C GLY A 129 -29.74 11.09 4.11
N ASN A 130 -30.66 10.29 3.60
CA ASN A 130 -31.62 9.55 4.42
C ASN A 130 -30.96 8.32 5.06
N VAL A 131 -31.02 8.22 6.38
CA VAL A 131 -30.46 7.09 7.13
C VAL A 131 -31.29 5.82 6.87
N GLN A 132 -30.69 4.82 6.25
CA GLN A 132 -31.33 3.52 6.01
C GLN A 132 -31.31 2.68 7.29
N THR A 133 -32.46 2.29 7.82
CA THR A 133 -32.50 1.32 8.94
C THR A 133 -32.58 -0.10 8.37
N ILE A 134 -31.62 -0.95 8.76
CA ILE A 134 -31.48 -2.32 8.25
C ILE A 134 -31.46 -3.27 9.45
N ALA A 135 -32.39 -4.22 9.49
CA ALA A 135 -32.33 -5.30 10.47
C ALA A 135 -31.25 -6.32 10.07
N ALA A 136 -30.48 -6.81 11.03
CA ALA A 136 -29.43 -7.80 10.78
C ALA A 136 -29.96 -9.10 10.16
N SER A 137 -31.24 -9.42 10.38
CA SER A 137 -31.97 -10.54 9.77
C SER A 137 -32.17 -10.40 8.27
N ASP A 138 -32.26 -9.16 7.78
CA ASP A 138 -32.71 -8.84 6.42
C ASP A 138 -31.52 -8.63 5.47
N VAL A 139 -30.30 -8.61 6.03
CA VAL A 139 -29.07 -8.48 5.23
C VAL A 139 -28.92 -9.71 4.34
N GLY A 140 -28.97 -9.47 3.03
CA GLY A 140 -28.88 -10.52 2.02
C GLY A 140 -30.20 -10.94 1.40
N THR A 141 -31.32 -10.47 1.93
CA THR A 141 -32.64 -10.57 1.28
C THR A 141 -33.08 -9.24 0.68
N ILE A 142 -32.60 -8.13 1.24
CA ILE A 142 -32.85 -6.77 0.70
C ILE A 142 -31.64 -6.25 -0.07
N ALA A 143 -31.91 -5.37 -1.04
CA ALA A 143 -30.87 -4.57 -1.68
C ALA A 143 -30.35 -3.51 -0.70
N VAL A 144 -29.11 -3.66 -0.25
CA VAL A 144 -28.43 -2.73 0.65
C VAL A 144 -27.78 -1.63 -0.19
N LYS A 145 -28.01 -0.36 0.18
CA LYS A 145 -27.39 0.79 -0.49
C LYS A 145 -26.26 1.33 0.39
N GLU A 146 -25.18 1.80 -0.25
CA GLU A 146 -24.11 2.50 0.45
C GLU A 146 -24.58 3.88 0.95
N GLY A 147 -23.98 4.36 2.04
CA GLY A 147 -24.29 5.65 2.65
C GLY A 147 -24.74 5.55 4.11
N PRO A 148 -25.43 6.57 4.64
CA PRO A 148 -25.84 6.61 6.04
C PRO A 148 -26.79 5.46 6.39
N ALA A 149 -26.42 4.62 7.36
CA ALA A 149 -27.20 3.46 7.75
C ALA A 149 -27.23 3.24 9.27
N ARG A 150 -28.29 2.57 9.71
CA ARG A 150 -28.52 2.13 11.09
C ARG A 150 -28.85 0.65 11.10
N MET A 151 -27.95 -0.15 11.66
CA MET A 151 -28.11 -1.58 11.86
C MET A 151 -28.82 -1.87 13.19
N VAL A 152 -29.82 -2.75 13.18
CA VAL A 152 -30.60 -3.12 14.38
C VAL A 152 -30.82 -4.64 14.48
N GLY A 153 -31.15 -5.13 15.68
CA GLY A 153 -31.60 -6.52 15.89
C GLY A 153 -30.52 -7.59 15.69
N GLY A 154 -29.25 -7.23 15.80
CA GLY A 154 -28.12 -8.13 15.72
C GLY A 154 -27.18 -8.10 16.93
N GLU A 155 -26.23 -9.02 16.91
CA GLU A 155 -25.23 -9.24 17.94
C GLU A 155 -23.84 -9.12 17.35
N ILE A 156 -22.92 -8.69 18.20
CA ILE A 156 -21.52 -8.51 17.86
C ILE A 156 -20.81 -9.84 18.11
N GLY A 157 -20.17 -10.38 17.07
CA GLY A 157 -19.35 -11.58 17.21
C GLY A 157 -17.91 -11.26 17.59
N THR A 158 -17.00 -12.14 17.19
CA THR A 158 -15.57 -12.02 17.47
C THR A 158 -15.01 -10.67 17.05
N ILE A 159 -14.36 -9.96 17.97
CA ILE A 159 -13.78 -8.66 17.70
C ILE A 159 -12.36 -8.85 17.17
N VAL A 160 -12.07 -8.23 16.03
CA VAL A 160 -10.71 -8.08 15.50
C VAL A 160 -10.23 -6.67 15.74
N PHE A 161 -9.17 -6.55 16.52
CA PHE A 161 -8.43 -5.31 16.69
C PHE A 161 -7.21 -5.31 15.78
N PHE A 162 -7.03 -4.25 15.01
CA PHE A 162 -5.83 -4.08 14.21
C PHE A 162 -5.50 -2.60 14.14
N GLY A 163 -4.23 -2.28 14.41
CA GLY A 163 -3.69 -0.94 14.33
C GLY A 163 -2.54 -0.92 13.34
N GLN A 164 -2.33 0.24 12.73
CA GLN A 164 -1.08 0.52 12.06
C GLN A 164 -0.45 1.70 12.79
N ASP A 165 0.58 1.42 13.59
CA ASP A 165 1.33 2.48 14.26
C ASP A 165 2.12 3.27 13.19
N TRP A 166 1.76 4.53 12.97
CA TRP A 166 2.46 5.44 12.07
C TRP A 166 3.19 6.52 12.86
N PHE A 167 4.31 7.01 12.30
CA PHE A 167 5.08 8.13 12.88
C PHE A 167 4.27 9.45 12.94
N ILE A 168 3.12 9.52 12.27
CA ILE A 168 2.26 10.71 12.12
C ILE A 168 0.88 10.52 12.80
N GLY A 169 0.60 9.34 13.38
CA GLY A 169 -0.67 9.08 14.09
C GLY A 169 -0.89 7.61 14.43
N ASP A 170 -1.76 7.36 15.40
CA ASP A 170 -2.21 6.03 15.80
C ASP A 170 -3.61 5.77 15.21
N ASP A 171 -3.71 4.98 14.14
CA ASP A 171 -4.99 4.56 13.56
C ASP A 171 -5.28 3.10 13.93
N ARG A 172 -5.76 2.94 15.16
CA ARG A 172 -6.27 1.68 15.69
C ARG A 172 -7.76 1.57 15.40
N MET A 173 -8.13 0.49 14.74
CA MET A 173 -9.52 0.19 14.43
C MET A 173 -9.89 -1.20 14.94
N ALA A 174 -11.11 -1.29 15.43
CA ALA A 174 -11.73 -2.54 15.77
C ALA A 174 -12.89 -2.79 14.83
N PHE A 175 -12.98 -4.01 14.32
CA PHE A 175 -14.16 -4.48 13.60
C PHE A 175 -14.71 -5.72 14.28
N ALA A 176 -16.01 -5.92 14.14
CA ALA A 176 -16.66 -7.14 14.55
C ALA A 176 -17.78 -7.49 13.57
N PRO A 177 -18.03 -8.78 13.31
CA PRO A 177 -19.16 -9.19 12.51
C PRO A 177 -20.43 -8.86 13.28
N TYR A 178 -21.43 -8.34 12.57
CA TYR A 178 -22.76 -8.07 13.11
C TYR A 178 -23.76 -9.00 12.45
N ARG A 179 -24.39 -9.87 13.25
CA ARG A 179 -25.26 -10.96 12.76
C ARG A 179 -26.58 -10.95 13.51
N ALA A 180 -27.64 -11.48 12.90
CA ALA A 180 -28.90 -11.66 13.61
C ALA A 180 -28.71 -12.56 14.86
N ALA A 181 -29.36 -12.22 15.97
CA ALA A 181 -29.28 -12.97 17.20
C ALA A 181 -29.69 -14.43 17.01
N GLY A 182 -28.94 -15.36 17.63
CA GLY A 182 -29.19 -16.80 17.55
C GLY A 182 -28.80 -17.47 16.22
N LYS A 183 -28.17 -16.75 15.27
CA LYS A 183 -27.55 -17.36 14.07
C LYS A 183 -26.03 -17.45 14.23
N ASP A 184 -25.54 -18.63 14.61
CA ASP A 184 -24.12 -19.02 14.56
C ASP A 184 -23.66 -19.31 13.11
N GLY A 185 -23.99 -18.40 12.19
CA GLY A 185 -23.53 -18.50 10.81
C GLY A 185 -22.02 -18.33 10.76
N ARG A 186 -21.29 -19.30 10.20
CA ARG A 186 -19.84 -19.15 9.91
C ARG A 186 -19.53 -17.97 8.99
N LEU A 187 -20.50 -17.53 8.18
CA LEU A 187 -20.37 -16.42 7.23
C LEU A 187 -20.98 -15.13 7.78
N ALA A 188 -20.20 -14.06 7.85
CA ALA A 188 -20.67 -12.70 8.14
C ALA A 188 -20.79 -11.88 6.84
N ARG A 189 -21.89 -11.10 6.75
CA ARG A 189 -22.13 -10.14 5.66
C ARG A 189 -21.99 -8.68 6.10
N VAL A 190 -22.15 -8.37 7.38
CA VAL A 190 -21.98 -7.01 7.90
C VAL A 190 -20.89 -7.01 8.96
N PHE A 191 -20.01 -6.01 8.89
CA PHE A 191 -19.01 -5.73 9.91
C PHE A 191 -19.25 -4.32 10.46
N VAL A 192 -19.23 -4.16 11.77
CA VAL A 192 -19.36 -2.86 12.42
C VAL A 192 -18.01 -2.42 12.94
N GLN A 193 -17.66 -1.15 12.70
CA GLN A 193 -16.51 -0.54 13.33
C GLN A 193 -16.83 -0.22 14.79
N LEU A 194 -15.98 -0.67 15.70
CA LEU A 194 -16.11 -0.41 17.12
C LEU A 194 -15.20 0.73 17.55
N GLU A 195 -15.66 1.51 18.53
CA GLU A 195 -14.86 2.56 19.16
C GLU A 195 -13.91 1.94 20.19
N ALA A 196 -12.68 1.66 19.78
CA ALA A 196 -11.65 1.25 20.70
C ALA A 196 -10.30 1.82 20.32
N LYS A 197 -9.69 2.55 21.26
CA LYS A 197 -8.29 2.97 21.18
C LYS A 197 -7.35 1.94 21.82
N SER A 198 -7.89 1.00 22.61
CA SER A 198 -7.12 -0.08 23.25
C SER A 198 -7.93 -1.38 23.39
N LYS A 199 -7.21 -2.51 23.53
CA LYS A 199 -7.80 -3.83 23.83
C LYS A 199 -8.56 -3.86 25.18
N THR A 200 -8.18 -2.99 26.12
CA THR A 200 -8.88 -2.89 27.42
C THR A 200 -10.22 -2.18 27.29
N GLN A 201 -10.34 -1.19 26.39
CA GLN A 201 -11.63 -0.55 26.08
C GLN A 201 -12.56 -1.48 25.32
N LEU A 202 -12.02 -2.38 24.47
CA LEU A 202 -12.80 -3.41 23.77
C LEU A 202 -13.57 -4.33 24.72
N ALA A 203 -12.96 -4.70 25.85
CA ALA A 203 -13.61 -5.55 26.85
C ALA A 203 -14.82 -4.88 27.53
N SER A 204 -14.89 -3.55 27.48
CA SER A 204 -16.01 -2.75 28.01
C SER A 204 -17.06 -2.39 26.96
N ILE A 205 -16.91 -2.81 25.70
CA ILE A 205 -17.91 -2.55 24.65
C ILE A 205 -19.09 -3.47 24.86
N THR A 206 -20.15 -2.92 25.46
CA THR A 206 -21.44 -3.59 25.61
C THR A 206 -22.15 -3.67 24.25
N GLN A 207 -22.84 -4.78 24.02
CA GLN A 207 -23.76 -4.94 22.89
C GLN A 207 -24.76 -3.77 22.88
N ARG A 208 -24.80 -3.03 21.78
CA ARG A 208 -25.73 -1.92 21.59
C ARG A 208 -26.98 -2.41 20.85
N PRO A 209 -28.18 -1.88 21.18
CA PRO A 209 -29.41 -2.24 20.49
C PRO A 209 -29.41 -1.82 19.00
N ALA A 210 -28.59 -0.82 18.66
CA ALA A 210 -28.40 -0.36 17.29
C ALA A 210 -26.98 0.18 17.08
N TRP A 211 -26.49 0.05 15.85
CA TRP A 211 -25.24 0.64 15.38
C TRP A 211 -25.54 1.59 14.23
N SER A 212 -25.03 2.80 14.25
CA SER A 212 -25.22 3.80 13.20
C SER A 212 -23.89 4.23 12.62
N GLY A 213 -23.87 4.56 11.33
CA GLY A 213 -22.65 4.94 10.65
C GLY A 213 -22.83 5.07 9.14
N ILE A 214 -21.72 4.98 8.42
CA ILE A 214 -21.67 4.98 6.95
C ILE A 214 -21.40 3.55 6.49
N LEU A 215 -22.33 2.99 5.75
CA LEU A 215 -22.25 1.65 5.19
C LEU A 215 -21.56 1.69 3.83
N VAL A 216 -20.56 0.83 3.67
CA VAL A 216 -19.75 0.72 2.45
C VAL A 216 -19.63 -0.74 2.05
N GLU A 217 -19.89 -1.06 0.79
CA GLU A 217 -19.68 -2.39 0.24
C GLU A 217 -18.17 -2.67 0.11
N GLY A 218 -17.74 -3.87 0.48
CA GLY A 218 -16.34 -4.26 0.34
C GLY A 218 -15.38 -3.53 1.28
N GLY A 219 -15.87 -2.64 2.16
CA GLY A 219 -15.05 -1.69 2.91
C GLY A 219 -14.08 -2.31 3.93
N LEU A 220 -14.25 -3.58 4.30
CA LEU A 220 -13.40 -4.22 5.31
C LEU A 220 -11.92 -4.25 4.87
N PRO A 221 -10.97 -3.70 5.66
CA PRO A 221 -9.57 -3.68 5.29
C PRO A 221 -9.01 -5.10 5.06
N GLY A 222 -8.11 -5.23 4.08
CA GLY A 222 -7.51 -6.53 3.72
C GLY A 222 -6.93 -7.31 4.89
N THR A 223 -6.27 -6.61 5.82
CA THR A 223 -5.70 -7.18 7.05
C THR A 223 -6.77 -7.71 8.00
N ALA A 224 -7.88 -6.98 8.17
CA ALA A 224 -8.99 -7.43 8.99
C ALA A 224 -9.67 -8.67 8.36
N ARG A 225 -9.78 -8.73 7.03
CA ARG A 225 -10.31 -9.92 6.34
C ARG A 225 -9.48 -11.17 6.62
N VAL A 226 -8.16 -11.06 6.58
CA VAL A 226 -7.25 -12.17 6.89
C VAL A 226 -7.39 -12.61 8.34
N LEU A 227 -7.45 -11.66 9.29
CA LEU A 227 -7.64 -11.95 10.70
C LEU A 227 -8.99 -12.61 11.00
N PHE A 228 -10.07 -12.19 10.33
CA PHE A 228 -11.36 -12.87 10.47
C PHE A 228 -11.31 -14.30 9.92
N ASN A 229 -10.72 -14.48 8.73
CA ASN A 229 -10.58 -15.79 8.13
C ASN A 229 -9.72 -16.73 9.01
N SER A 230 -8.65 -16.25 9.63
CA SER A 230 -7.81 -17.05 10.54
C SER A 230 -8.52 -17.43 11.84
N LEU A 231 -9.48 -16.61 12.29
CA LEU A 231 -10.36 -16.90 13.42
C LEU A 231 -11.58 -17.77 13.04
N GLY A 232 -11.67 -18.23 11.79
CA GLY A 232 -12.79 -19.05 11.30
C GLY A 232 -14.08 -18.26 11.04
N VAL A 233 -14.02 -16.93 11.07
CA VAL A 233 -15.11 -16.04 10.66
C VAL A 233 -15.02 -15.88 9.15
N GLY A 234 -15.82 -16.65 8.41
CA GLY A 234 -15.92 -16.51 6.97
C GLY A 234 -16.66 -15.23 6.57
N ILE A 235 -16.31 -14.68 5.42
CA ILE A 235 -16.86 -13.45 4.86
C ILE A 235 -17.67 -13.83 3.62
N SER A 236 -18.95 -13.44 3.56
CA SER A 236 -19.83 -13.73 2.42
C SER A 236 -19.87 -12.53 1.48
N ASP A 237 -19.72 -12.76 0.18
CA ASP A 237 -19.92 -11.73 -0.84
C ASP A 237 -21.41 -11.59 -1.21
N PRO A 238 -21.94 -10.37 -1.42
CA PRO A 238 -21.32 -9.09 -1.05
C PRO A 238 -21.29 -8.92 0.48
N TYR A 239 -20.21 -8.31 0.99
CA TYR A 239 -20.09 -7.92 2.39
C TYR A 239 -20.05 -6.39 2.53
N TYR A 240 -20.50 -5.90 3.69
CA TYR A 240 -20.62 -4.49 4.01
C TYR A 240 -19.90 -4.16 5.31
N THR A 241 -19.31 -2.97 5.37
CA THR A 241 -18.69 -2.43 6.58
C THR A 241 -19.38 -1.14 6.97
N LEU A 242 -19.91 -1.10 8.19
CA LEU A 242 -20.48 0.07 8.81
C LEU A 242 -19.37 0.81 9.58
N TYR A 243 -18.85 1.87 8.96
CA TYR A 243 -17.91 2.79 9.58
C TYR A 243 -18.63 3.73 10.51
N ARG A 244 -18.03 4.03 11.66
CA ARG A 244 -18.67 4.88 12.68
C ARG A 244 -18.87 6.32 12.19
N ASP A 245 -17.88 6.84 11.49
CA ASP A 245 -17.81 8.23 11.08
C ASP A 245 -17.05 8.38 9.76
N GLU A 246 -17.26 9.52 9.10
CA GLU A 246 -16.62 9.84 7.82
C GLU A 246 -15.10 9.88 7.93
N TYR A 247 -14.56 10.36 9.05
CA TYR A 247 -13.12 10.40 9.28
C TYR A 247 -12.52 9.00 9.28
N SER A 248 -13.12 8.05 9.99
CA SER A 248 -12.70 6.65 10.04
C SER A 248 -12.72 5.98 8.67
N LEU A 249 -13.71 6.32 7.83
CA LEU A 249 -13.76 5.82 6.45
C LEU A 249 -12.62 6.41 5.59
N LYS A 250 -12.40 7.73 5.69
CA LYS A 250 -11.53 8.48 4.76
C LYS A 250 -10.05 8.51 5.18
N ILE A 251 -9.74 8.40 6.47
CA ILE A 251 -8.39 8.66 7.01
C ILE A 251 -7.31 7.79 6.35
N ARG A 252 -7.60 6.51 6.08
CA ARG A 252 -6.64 5.58 5.44
C ARG A 252 -6.27 6.02 4.02
N TYR A 253 -7.24 6.50 3.27
CA TYR A 253 -7.02 7.00 1.92
C TYR A 253 -6.25 8.32 1.94
N TRP A 254 -6.53 9.19 2.93
CA TRP A 254 -5.76 10.41 3.15
C TRP A 254 -4.31 10.11 3.55
N LEU A 255 -4.07 9.16 4.46
CA LEU A 255 -2.73 8.72 4.83
C LEU A 255 -1.97 8.20 3.60
N GLN A 256 -2.62 7.40 2.76
CA GLN A 256 -2.04 6.92 1.51
C GLN A 256 -1.70 8.09 0.57
N ALA A 257 -2.61 9.07 0.41
CA ALA A 257 -2.35 10.27 -0.38
C ALA A 257 -1.16 11.09 0.16
N ILE A 258 -1.03 11.23 1.47
CA ILE A 258 0.10 11.91 2.14
C ILE A 258 1.41 11.15 1.86
N GLN A 259 1.43 9.82 1.99
CA GLN A 259 2.61 9.00 1.70
C GLN A 259 3.09 9.18 0.25
N TRP A 260 2.16 9.12 -0.70
CA TRP A 260 2.49 9.34 -2.11
C TRP A 260 2.96 10.77 -2.38
N THR A 261 2.41 11.76 -1.65
CA THR A 261 2.85 13.16 -1.75
C THR A 261 4.28 13.33 -1.24
N ILE A 262 4.62 12.75 -0.09
CA ILE A 262 5.99 12.77 0.46
C ILE A 262 6.95 12.12 -0.54
N LEU A 263 6.59 10.98 -1.12
CA LEU A 263 7.39 10.31 -2.14
C LEU A 263 7.57 11.19 -3.39
N ALA A 264 6.51 11.82 -3.88
CA ALA A 264 6.56 12.71 -5.04
C ALA A 264 7.51 13.90 -4.79
N VAL A 265 7.41 14.53 -3.62
CA VAL A 265 8.30 15.63 -3.20
C VAL A 265 9.75 15.16 -3.13
N PHE A 266 9.99 13.99 -2.53
CA PHE A 266 11.32 13.40 -2.46
C PHE A 266 11.91 13.17 -3.87
N LEU A 267 11.14 12.55 -4.77
CA LEU A 267 11.56 12.33 -6.16
C LEU A 267 11.88 13.63 -6.89
N LEU A 268 11.07 14.68 -6.69
CA LEU A 268 11.31 16.01 -7.28
C LEU A 268 12.58 16.66 -6.75
N ILE A 269 12.85 16.57 -5.45
CA ILE A 269 14.09 17.08 -4.84
C ILE A 269 15.30 16.37 -5.46
N PHE A 270 15.27 15.04 -5.54
CA PHE A 270 16.36 14.27 -6.16
C PHE A 270 16.50 14.56 -7.65
N ALA A 271 15.41 14.70 -8.39
CA ALA A 271 15.44 15.08 -9.80
C ALA A 271 16.09 16.46 -10.01
N ARG A 272 15.78 17.42 -9.12
CA ARG A 272 16.37 18.77 -9.13
C ARG A 272 17.86 18.73 -8.80
N MET A 273 18.26 17.98 -7.77
CA MET A 273 19.68 17.77 -7.44
C MET A 273 20.44 17.12 -8.59
N GLN A 274 19.85 16.11 -9.23
CA GLN A 274 20.43 15.44 -10.39
C GLN A 274 20.55 16.38 -11.59
N THR A 275 19.60 17.30 -11.77
CA THR A 275 19.67 18.33 -12.82
C THR A 275 20.85 19.27 -12.59
N ARG A 276 21.06 19.73 -11.35
CA ARG A 276 22.22 20.56 -10.99
C ARG A 276 23.54 19.82 -11.23
N ARG A 277 23.61 18.55 -10.84
CA ARG A 277 24.80 17.71 -11.06
C ARG A 277 25.11 17.51 -12.54
N VAL A 278 24.10 17.25 -13.37
CA VAL A 278 24.29 17.10 -14.82
C VAL A 278 24.81 18.40 -15.42
N LYS A 279 24.24 19.55 -15.03
CA LYS A 279 24.69 20.86 -15.50
C LYS A 279 26.17 21.10 -15.18
N LYS A 280 26.59 20.83 -13.94
CA LYS A 280 28.00 20.95 -13.53
C LYS A 280 28.93 20.06 -14.36
N LEU A 281 28.53 18.81 -14.62
CA LEU A 281 29.31 17.90 -15.45
C LEU A 281 29.37 18.34 -16.93
N GLU A 282 28.33 19.02 -17.43
CA GLU A 282 28.33 19.61 -18.77
C GLU A 282 29.27 20.82 -18.86
N GLU A 283 29.33 21.65 -17.82
CA GLU A 283 30.28 22.77 -17.69
C GLU A 283 31.73 22.25 -17.65
N GLU A 284 32.04 21.26 -16.79
CA GLU A 284 33.36 20.61 -16.70
C GLU A 284 33.79 19.97 -18.03
N ARG A 285 32.84 19.44 -18.82
CA ARG A 285 33.14 18.90 -20.15
C ARG A 285 33.47 20.00 -21.15
N GLY A 286 32.83 21.17 -21.05
CA GLY A 286 33.12 22.32 -21.91
C GLY A 286 34.54 22.83 -21.71
N GLU A 287 34.98 22.93 -20.46
CA GLU A 287 36.35 23.36 -20.08
C GLU A 287 37.44 22.38 -20.54
N LEU A 288 37.15 21.08 -20.61
CA LEU A 288 38.12 20.06 -21.06
C LEU A 288 38.25 19.94 -22.58
N VAL A 289 37.31 20.52 -23.34
CA VAL A 289 37.27 20.44 -24.82
C VAL A 289 37.64 21.78 -25.47
N ALA A 290 37.53 22.89 -24.73
CA ALA A 290 38.03 24.21 -25.12
C ALA A 290 39.56 24.30 -24.99
#